data_AF-A0A2A2HYW8-F1
#
_entry.id   AF-A0A2A2HYW8-F1
#
_cell.length_a   1.000
_cell.length_b   1.000
_cell.length_c   1.000
_cell.angle_alpha   90.00
_cell.angle_beta   90.00
_cell.angle_gamma   90.00
#
_symmetry.space_group_name_H-M   'P 1'
#
loop_
_entity.id
_entity.type
_entity.pdbx_description
1 polymer ?
#
loop_
_entity_poly.entity_id
_entity_poly.type
_entity_poly.pdbx_seq_one_letter_code
_entity_poly.pdbx_strand_id
1 'polypeptide(L)'
;MSGHNNGRLEYDMTHTLYVCFSDIAWTDRKKAQVLGDSDERDGLMQRIDLSSVSPCEGGEHVLTPDQAQKAVAEFAEEVELTAPEDGHPQESTPYHWENQPYYHRTRLGKLIKQQKVDDPSNCLCLVLHDDIGVMLDLAQHQDDVVGWIDEWANSGETPGNTERDYTLGCLIESMTVVTDKVLSETAAAT
;
A
#
# COMPACT_ATOMS: atom_id res chain seq x y z
N MET A 1 29.90 3.77 -0.98
CA MET A 1 29.45 5.12 -0.64
C MET A 1 28.45 5.03 0.51
N SER A 2 28.91 5.20 1.74
CA SER A 2 28.02 5.38 2.91
C SER A 2 28.06 6.87 3.26
N GLY A 3 26.99 7.60 2.99
CA GLY A 3 26.96 9.05 3.15
C GLY A 3 25.62 9.50 3.67
N HIS A 4 25.61 10.03 4.88
CA HIS A 4 24.51 10.76 5.49
C HIS A 4 24.26 12.04 4.67
N ASN A 5 23.58 11.94 3.53
CA ASN A 5 23.40 13.09 2.62
C ASN A 5 22.17 13.96 2.95
N ASN A 6 21.60 13.87 4.16
CA ASN A 6 20.32 14.52 4.50
C ASN A 6 19.19 14.21 3.50
N GLY A 7 19.25 13.06 2.81
CA GLY A 7 18.30 12.66 1.77
C GLY A 7 18.58 13.19 0.36
N ARG A 8 19.66 13.97 0.15
CA ARG A 8 20.03 14.48 -1.18
C ARG A 8 20.96 13.52 -1.92
N LEU A 9 20.59 13.14 -3.13
CA LEU A 9 21.42 12.33 -4.01
C LEU A 9 21.71 13.12 -5.29
N GLU A 10 22.98 13.23 -5.66
CA GLU A 10 23.43 13.92 -6.87
C GLU A 10 24.09 12.91 -7.81
N TYR A 11 23.56 12.80 -9.02
CA TYR A 11 24.05 11.89 -10.05
C TYR A 11 24.03 12.59 -11.42
N ASP A 12 24.91 12.16 -12.29
CA ASP A 12 24.88 12.57 -13.70
C ASP A 12 23.69 11.89 -14.39
N MET A 13 22.97 12.62 -15.24
CA MET A 13 21.77 12.13 -15.94
C MET A 13 22.04 10.93 -16.85
N THR A 14 23.30 10.63 -17.17
CA THR A 14 23.67 9.46 -17.96
C THR A 14 23.81 8.17 -17.14
N HIS A 15 23.72 8.24 -15.81
CA HIS A 15 23.94 7.08 -14.95
C HIS A 15 22.68 6.25 -14.75
N THR A 16 22.85 4.93 -14.73
CA THR A 16 21.83 4.00 -14.23
C THR A 16 21.99 3.86 -12.72
N LEU A 17 20.93 4.13 -11.98
CA LEU A 17 20.87 3.89 -10.54
C LEU A 17 20.34 2.48 -10.27
N TYR A 18 20.88 1.84 -9.24
CA TYR A 18 20.32 0.64 -8.64
C TYR A 18 19.96 1.00 -7.21
N VAL A 19 18.68 0.97 -6.89
CA VAL A 19 18.16 1.42 -5.60
C VAL A 19 17.22 0.37 -5.03
N CYS A 20 17.21 0.21 -3.71
CA CYS A 20 16.25 -0.63 -3.01
C CYS A 20 15.88 0.08 -1.70
N PHE A 21 14.61 -0.01 -1.32
CA PHE A 21 14.19 0.31 0.04
C PHE A 21 14.52 -0.86 0.97
N SER A 22 14.88 -0.57 2.22
CA SER A 22 15.18 -1.58 3.23
C SER A 22 15.11 -0.97 4.62
N ASP A 23 14.23 -1.48 5.48
CA ASP A 23 14.10 -1.03 6.87
C ASP A 23 15.35 -1.26 7.70
N ILE A 24 16.07 -2.33 7.37
CA ILE A 24 17.28 -2.73 8.07
C ILE A 24 18.48 -2.33 7.22
N ALA A 25 19.48 -1.73 7.88
CA ALA A 25 20.75 -1.46 7.23
C ALA A 25 21.40 -2.75 6.73
N TRP A 26 21.72 -2.80 5.43
CA TRP A 26 22.41 -3.95 4.86
C TRP A 26 23.78 -4.16 5.50
N THR A 27 24.10 -5.42 5.74
CA THR A 27 25.45 -5.83 6.16
C THR A 27 26.46 -5.57 5.04
N ASP A 28 27.72 -5.31 5.39
CA ASP A 28 28.77 -5.09 4.40
C ASP A 28 28.98 -6.30 3.49
N ARG A 29 28.75 -7.51 4.01
CA ARG A 29 28.72 -8.74 3.22
C ARG A 29 27.65 -8.67 2.14
N LYS A 30 26.42 -8.28 2.48
CA LYS A 30 25.32 -8.21 1.51
C LYS A 30 25.56 -7.11 0.48
N LYS A 31 26.08 -5.96 0.90
CA LYS A 31 26.50 -4.88 -0.02
C LYS A 31 27.56 -5.37 -1.00
N ALA A 32 28.60 -6.04 -0.51
CA ALA A 32 29.66 -6.58 -1.37
C ALA A 32 29.13 -7.65 -2.34
N GLN A 33 28.20 -8.48 -1.89
CA GLN A 33 27.54 -9.51 -2.70
C GLN A 33 26.78 -8.87 -3.88
N VAL A 34 25.92 -7.88 -3.60
CA VAL A 34 25.14 -7.17 -4.63
C VAL A 34 26.00 -6.31 -5.56
N LEU A 35 27.11 -5.75 -5.06
CA LEU A 35 28.05 -5.01 -5.90
C LEU A 35 28.91 -5.94 -6.78
N GLY A 36 29.15 -7.18 -6.34
CA GLY A 36 30.00 -8.15 -7.02
C GLY A 36 29.29 -9.00 -8.06
N ASP A 37 27.95 -9.09 -8.02
CA ASP A 37 27.13 -9.93 -8.90
C ASP A 37 26.02 -9.10 -9.56
N SER A 38 25.98 -9.11 -10.90
CA SER A 38 24.94 -8.40 -11.65
C SER A 38 23.56 -9.03 -11.49
N ASP A 39 23.48 -10.36 -11.40
CA ASP A 39 22.20 -11.06 -11.37
C ASP A 39 21.53 -10.84 -10.01
N GLU A 40 22.32 -10.82 -8.93
CA GLU A 40 21.81 -10.43 -7.61
C GLU A 40 21.38 -8.97 -7.57
N ARG A 41 22.10 -8.08 -8.24
CA ARG A 41 21.73 -6.66 -8.28
C ARG A 41 20.42 -6.45 -9.01
N ASP A 42 20.25 -7.08 -10.16
CA ASP A 42 19.03 -6.96 -10.96
C ASP A 42 17.83 -7.65 -10.28
N GLY A 43 18.09 -8.70 -9.48
CA GLY A 43 17.05 -9.39 -8.72
C GLY A 43 16.63 -8.71 -7.41
N LEU A 44 17.48 -7.86 -6.82
CA LEU A 44 17.24 -7.26 -5.50
C LEU A 44 17.08 -5.75 -5.52
N MET A 45 17.49 -5.08 -6.61
CA MET A 45 17.47 -3.64 -6.72
C MET A 45 16.65 -3.21 -7.92
N GLN A 46 15.86 -2.16 -7.72
CA GLN A 46 15.18 -1.45 -8.79
C GLN A 46 16.22 -0.72 -9.64
N ARG A 47 16.23 -1.05 -10.94
CA ARG A 47 17.08 -0.39 -11.93
C ARG A 47 16.38 0.84 -12.48
N ILE A 48 17.04 1.99 -12.40
CA ILE A 48 16.49 3.28 -12.84
C ILE A 48 17.46 3.91 -13.83
N ASP A 49 17.06 3.98 -15.10
CA ASP A 49 17.86 4.60 -16.15
C ASP A 49 17.54 6.09 -16.26
N LEU A 50 18.41 6.94 -15.70
CA LEU A 50 18.24 8.39 -15.72
C LEU A 50 18.32 8.98 -17.13
N SER A 51 18.96 8.28 -18.08
CA SER A 51 19.15 8.80 -19.44
C SER A 51 17.84 8.85 -20.24
N SER A 52 16.86 8.04 -19.84
CA SER A 52 15.52 8.01 -20.40
C SER A 52 14.55 9.02 -19.78
N VAL A 53 14.95 9.72 -18.73
CA VAL A 53 14.07 10.59 -17.95
C VAL A 53 13.95 11.97 -18.59
N SER A 54 12.71 12.43 -18.77
CA SER A 54 12.42 13.80 -19.19
C SER A 54 12.31 14.72 -17.97
N PRO A 55 13.03 15.85 -17.92
CA PRO A 55 12.85 16.83 -16.85
C PRO A 55 11.43 17.41 -16.77
N CYS A 56 10.70 17.43 -17.89
CA CYS A 56 9.36 18.01 -17.96
C CYS A 56 8.23 16.98 -17.82
N GLU A 57 8.48 15.74 -18.22
CA GLU A 57 7.45 14.68 -18.28
C GLU A 57 7.70 13.56 -17.26
N GLY A 58 8.88 13.53 -16.64
CA GLY A 58 9.31 12.44 -15.78
C GLY A 58 9.77 11.21 -16.57
N GLY A 59 9.64 10.05 -15.95
CA GLY A 59 9.91 8.71 -16.46
C GLY A 59 9.22 7.67 -15.59
N GLU A 60 9.42 6.38 -15.91
CA GLU A 60 8.73 5.26 -15.25
C GLU A 60 8.85 5.27 -13.71
N HIS A 61 10.06 5.57 -13.21
CA HIS A 61 10.36 5.60 -11.78
C HIS A 61 10.74 6.99 -11.27
N VAL A 62 10.50 8.03 -12.07
CA VAL A 62 10.89 9.40 -11.77
C VAL A 62 9.74 10.34 -12.12
N LEU A 63 9.14 10.96 -11.11
CA LEU A 63 7.98 11.83 -11.28
C LEU A 63 8.38 13.31 -11.20
N THR A 64 7.66 14.15 -11.93
CA THR A 64 7.67 15.59 -11.65
C THR A 64 6.97 15.89 -10.33
N PRO A 65 7.22 17.04 -9.68
CA PRO A 65 6.54 17.40 -8.45
C PRO A 65 5.01 17.41 -8.57
N ASP A 66 4.49 17.84 -9.72
CA ASP A 66 3.04 17.85 -9.99
C ASP A 66 2.46 16.44 -10.14
N GLN A 67 3.22 15.52 -10.75
CA GLN A 67 2.84 14.11 -10.83
C GLN A 67 2.89 13.45 -9.45
N ALA A 68 3.95 13.69 -8.67
CA ALA A 68 4.10 13.17 -7.32
C ALA A 68 2.98 13.64 -6.40
N GLN A 69 2.54 14.90 -6.52
CA GLN A 69 1.41 15.43 -5.74
C GLN A 69 0.09 14.70 -6.01
N LYS A 70 -0.12 14.21 -7.23
CA LYS A 70 -1.33 13.46 -7.60
C LYS A 70 -1.21 11.97 -7.29
N ALA A 71 -0.01 11.40 -7.34
CA ALA A 71 0.23 9.98 -7.17
C ALA A 71 0.33 9.54 -5.70
N VAL A 72 0.87 10.39 -4.83
CA VAL A 72 1.02 10.07 -3.41
C VAL A 72 -0.28 10.36 -2.68
N ALA A 73 -0.90 9.31 -2.15
CA ALA A 73 -2.19 9.39 -1.49
C ALA A 73 -2.22 10.34 -0.28
N GLU A 74 -1.09 10.52 0.43
CA GLU A 74 -0.96 11.53 1.50
C GLU A 74 -1.26 12.96 1.03
N PHE A 75 -1.02 13.24 -0.26
CA PHE A 75 -1.26 14.54 -0.89
C PHE A 75 -2.57 14.59 -1.67
N ALA A 76 -3.04 13.45 -2.17
CA ALA A 76 -4.16 13.37 -3.11
C ALA A 76 -5.53 13.31 -2.43
N GLU A 77 -5.65 12.82 -1.19
CA GLU A 77 -6.95 12.42 -0.66
C GLU A 77 -7.38 13.10 0.65
N GLU A 78 -8.61 13.63 0.63
CA GLU A 78 -9.52 13.74 1.78
C GLU A 78 -10.68 12.78 1.51
N VAL A 79 -10.46 11.48 1.71
CA VAL A 79 -11.53 10.49 1.60
C VAL A 79 -12.15 10.31 2.99
N GLU A 80 -13.38 10.76 3.14
CA GLU A 80 -14.23 10.35 4.26
C GLU A 80 -14.71 8.92 3.97
N LEU A 81 -14.10 7.93 4.63
CA LEU A 81 -14.57 6.55 4.57
C LEU A 81 -15.78 6.40 5.49
N THR A 82 -16.90 5.96 4.93
CA THR A 82 -18.05 5.50 5.71
C THR A 82 -17.95 3.98 5.85
N ALA A 83 -17.86 3.47 7.09
CA ALA A 83 -18.00 2.04 7.32
C ALA A 83 -19.36 1.53 6.81
N PRO A 84 -19.43 0.28 6.34
CA PRO A 84 -20.71 -0.42 6.16
C PRO A 84 -21.57 -0.35 7.43
N GLU A 85 -22.88 -0.41 7.27
CA GLU A 85 -23.81 -0.55 8.39
C GLU A 85 -23.45 -1.82 9.19
N ASP A 86 -23.25 -1.68 10.51
CA ASP A 86 -22.76 -2.71 11.43
C ASP A 86 -21.34 -3.27 11.14
N GLY A 87 -20.55 -2.61 10.28
CA GLY A 87 -19.14 -2.96 10.04
C GLY A 87 -18.23 -2.66 11.23
N HIS A 88 -17.05 -3.29 11.28
CA HIS A 88 -16.09 -3.02 12.35
C HIS A 88 -15.64 -1.55 12.30
N PRO A 89 -15.52 -0.80 13.43
CA PRO A 89 -15.20 0.63 13.39
C PRO A 89 -13.91 0.97 12.63
N GLN A 90 -12.93 0.06 12.63
CA GLN A 90 -11.68 0.22 11.90
C GLN A 90 -11.86 0.21 10.38
N GLU A 91 -12.95 -0.36 9.83
CA GLU A 91 -13.26 -0.31 8.39
C GLU A 91 -13.57 1.12 7.90
N SER A 92 -13.98 2.02 8.81
CA SER A 92 -14.14 3.45 8.50
C SER A 92 -12.85 4.26 8.63
N THR A 93 -11.76 3.64 9.10
CA THR A 93 -10.51 4.36 9.30
C THR A 93 -9.70 4.31 8.01
N PRO A 94 -9.26 5.45 7.46
CA PRO A 94 -8.35 5.47 6.33
C PRO A 94 -7.13 4.61 6.62
N TYR A 95 -6.83 3.70 5.69
CA TYR A 95 -5.62 2.90 5.79
C TYR A 95 -4.41 3.83 5.71
N HIS A 96 -3.52 3.74 6.71
CA HIS A 96 -2.26 4.46 6.71
C HIS A 96 -1.19 3.48 6.23
N TRP A 97 -0.78 3.54 4.96
CA TRP A 97 0.38 2.79 4.47
C TRP A 97 1.58 3.10 5.35
N GLU A 98 2.16 2.03 5.92
CA GLU A 98 3.21 1.93 6.92
C GLU A 98 3.52 3.12 7.86
N ASN A 99 3.82 2.76 9.11
CA ASN A 99 4.57 3.58 10.05
C ASN A 99 3.81 4.80 10.64
N GLN A 100 2.89 4.54 11.57
CA GLN A 100 2.25 5.58 12.41
C GLN A 100 3.21 6.58 13.10
N PRO A 101 4.50 6.28 13.45
CA PRO A 101 5.40 7.34 13.91
C PRO A 101 5.99 8.23 12.80
N TYR A 102 5.88 7.85 11.52
CA TYR A 102 6.43 8.61 10.39
C TYR A 102 5.37 9.19 9.46
N TYR A 103 4.13 8.68 9.47
CA TYR A 103 3.00 9.30 8.80
C TYR A 103 2.72 10.67 9.42
N HIS A 104 3.07 11.72 8.69
CA HIS A 104 2.73 13.10 9.03
C HIS A 104 2.07 13.69 7.81
N ARG A 105 0.82 14.13 7.94
CA ARG A 105 0.13 14.89 6.90
C ARG A 105 0.95 16.13 6.54
N THR A 106 1.80 15.97 5.54
CA THR A 106 2.82 16.93 5.13
C THR A 106 2.48 17.36 3.73
N ARG A 107 2.88 18.57 3.34
CA ARG A 107 2.72 19.03 1.96
C ARG A 107 4.03 18.75 1.24
N LEU A 108 3.98 18.23 0.02
CA LEU A 108 5.17 18.01 -0.82
C LEU A 108 6.10 19.24 -0.87
N GLY A 109 5.53 20.44 -0.94
CA GLY A 109 6.30 21.68 -0.90
C GLY A 109 7.13 21.91 0.37
N LYS A 110 6.74 21.34 1.53
CA LYS A 110 7.54 21.36 2.76
C LYS A 110 8.77 20.45 2.62
N LEU A 111 8.61 19.27 2.01
CA LEU A 111 9.71 18.34 1.74
C LEU A 111 10.72 18.95 0.76
N ILE A 112 10.25 19.57 -0.33
CA ILE A 112 11.12 20.24 -1.31
C ILE A 112 11.91 21.38 -0.64
N LYS A 113 11.26 22.18 0.21
CA LYS A 113 11.94 23.25 0.97
C LYS A 113 13.03 22.74 1.91
N GLN A 114 12.82 21.59 2.55
CA GLN A 114 13.83 20.99 3.43
C GLN A 114 15.11 20.60 2.66
N GLN A 115 14.98 20.27 1.37
CA GLN A 115 16.10 19.90 0.50
C GLN A 115 16.88 21.10 -0.07
N LYS A 116 16.49 22.34 0.30
CA LYS A 116 17.15 23.59 -0.13
C LYS A 116 17.33 23.69 -1.66
N VAL A 117 16.31 23.29 -2.40
CA VAL A 117 16.27 23.44 -3.86
C VAL A 117 15.91 24.88 -4.18
N ASP A 118 16.72 25.56 -5.00
CA ASP A 118 16.53 26.97 -5.37
C ASP A 118 15.26 27.19 -6.21
N ASP A 119 14.97 26.26 -7.13
CA ASP A 119 13.76 26.24 -7.94
C ASP A 119 13.12 24.83 -7.92
N PRO A 120 11.90 24.67 -7.38
CA PRO A 120 11.18 23.41 -7.38
C PRO A 120 11.00 22.78 -8.76
N SER A 121 11.04 23.56 -9.85
CA SER A 121 10.93 23.00 -11.20
C SER A 121 12.17 22.20 -11.62
N ASN A 122 13.29 22.37 -10.91
CA ASN A 122 14.55 21.66 -11.13
C ASN A 122 14.68 20.40 -10.26
N CYS A 123 13.64 19.97 -9.55
CA CYS A 123 13.65 18.71 -8.82
C CYS A 123 12.69 17.68 -9.42
N LEU A 124 13.12 16.42 -9.34
CA LEU A 124 12.32 15.26 -9.68
C LEU A 124 12.22 14.35 -8.44
N CYS A 125 11.11 13.62 -8.36
CA CYS A 125 10.82 12.69 -7.27
C CYS A 125 11.12 11.26 -7.74
N LEU A 126 12.04 10.58 -7.06
CA LEU A 126 12.33 9.17 -7.29
C LEU A 126 11.25 8.31 -6.64
N VAL A 127 10.68 7.37 -7.39
CA VAL A 127 9.71 6.39 -6.86
C VAL A 127 10.45 5.09 -6.59
N LEU A 128 10.47 4.69 -5.33
CA LEU A 128 11.06 3.42 -4.88
C LEU A 128 9.97 2.41 -4.62
N HIS A 129 10.16 1.19 -5.12
CA HIS A 129 9.29 0.08 -4.78
C HIS A 129 9.63 -0.44 -3.39
N ASP A 130 8.59 -0.62 -2.58
CA ASP A 130 8.66 -1.28 -1.30
C ASP A 130 7.70 -2.48 -1.29
N ASP A 131 8.06 -3.50 -2.04
CA ASP A 131 7.24 -4.72 -2.16
C ASP A 131 7.16 -5.47 -0.83
N ILE A 132 8.19 -5.36 0.01
CA ILE A 132 8.23 -6.04 1.32
C ILE A 132 7.29 -5.33 2.29
N GLY A 133 7.32 -4.00 2.36
CA GLY A 133 6.42 -3.25 3.20
C GLY A 133 4.96 -3.50 2.83
N VAL A 134 4.63 -3.48 1.54
CA VAL A 134 3.28 -3.84 1.05
C VAL A 134 2.85 -5.25 1.49
N MET A 135 3.75 -6.23 1.45
CA MET A 135 3.44 -7.59 1.93
C MET A 135 3.23 -7.65 3.45
N LEU A 136 4.01 -6.90 4.23
CA LEU A 136 3.85 -6.83 5.69
C LEU A 136 2.54 -6.18 6.08
N ASP A 137 2.21 -5.06 5.43
CA ASP A 137 0.96 -4.33 5.57
C ASP A 137 -0.26 -5.21 5.25
N LEU A 138 -0.19 -5.98 4.16
CA LEU A 138 -1.24 -6.92 3.79
C LEU A 138 -1.39 -8.05 4.81
N ALA A 139 -0.28 -8.58 5.33
CA ALA A 139 -0.31 -9.62 6.35
C ALA A 139 -0.93 -9.10 7.66
N GLN A 140 -0.57 -7.89 8.08
CA GLN A 140 -1.15 -7.25 9.27
C GLN A 140 -2.67 -7.04 9.09
N HIS A 141 -3.10 -6.56 7.93
CA HIS A 141 -4.53 -6.37 7.67
C HIS A 141 -5.30 -7.70 7.67
N GLN A 142 -4.69 -8.78 7.19
CA GLN A 142 -5.28 -10.12 7.29
C GLN A 142 -5.46 -10.55 8.75
N ASP A 143 -4.46 -10.33 9.59
CA ASP A 143 -4.55 -10.64 11.02
C ASP A 143 -5.65 -9.82 11.71
N ASP A 144 -5.77 -8.52 11.37
CA ASP A 144 -6.84 -7.65 11.90
C ASP A 144 -8.23 -8.18 11.52
N VAL A 145 -8.45 -8.52 10.24
CA VAL A 145 -9.73 -9.06 9.75
C VAL A 145 -10.07 -10.40 10.41
N VAL A 146 -9.08 -11.27 10.63
CA VAL A 146 -9.28 -12.52 11.36
C VAL A 146 -9.71 -12.24 12.81
N GLY A 147 -9.10 -11.26 13.45
CA GLY A 147 -9.51 -10.79 14.77
C GLY A 147 -10.96 -10.30 14.79
N TRP A 148 -11.35 -9.48 13.82
CA TRP A 148 -12.73 -8.97 13.72
C TRP A 148 -13.75 -10.10 13.54
N ILE A 149 -13.45 -11.11 12.74
CA ILE A 149 -14.32 -12.28 12.55
C ILE A 149 -14.46 -13.06 13.86
N ASP A 150 -13.38 -13.25 14.61
CA ASP A 150 -13.43 -13.95 15.91
C ASP A 150 -14.24 -13.14 16.94
N GLU A 151 -14.06 -11.81 16.98
CA GLU A 151 -14.87 -10.92 17.82
C GLU A 151 -16.36 -10.97 17.45
N TRP A 152 -16.67 -10.92 16.16
CA TRP A 152 -18.03 -11.03 15.64
C TRP A 152 -18.65 -12.39 16.00
N ALA A 153 -17.91 -13.49 15.78
CA ALA A 153 -18.41 -14.85 16.04
C ALA A 153 -18.72 -15.05 17.53
N ASN A 154 -17.88 -14.51 18.40
CA ASN A 154 -18.04 -14.58 19.87
C ASN A 154 -18.96 -13.51 20.45
N SER A 155 -19.53 -12.62 19.63
CA SER A 155 -20.47 -11.59 20.07
C SER A 155 -21.86 -12.16 20.41
N GLY A 156 -22.74 -11.29 20.92
CA GLY A 156 -24.11 -11.63 21.31
C GLY A 156 -24.32 -11.79 22.82
N GLU A 157 -25.53 -12.16 23.25
CA GLU A 157 -25.86 -12.35 24.68
C GLU A 157 -25.04 -13.47 25.34
N THR A 158 -24.66 -14.46 24.56
CA THR A 158 -23.79 -15.57 24.96
C THR A 158 -22.77 -15.82 23.85
N PRO A 159 -21.50 -16.14 24.18
CA PRO A 159 -20.47 -16.38 23.16
C PRO A 159 -20.91 -17.43 22.14
N GLY A 160 -20.76 -17.12 20.85
CA GLY A 160 -21.13 -18.00 19.73
C GLY A 160 -22.59 -17.87 19.27
N ASN A 161 -23.43 -17.07 19.94
CA ASN A 161 -24.81 -16.87 19.50
C ASN A 161 -24.88 -16.16 18.15
N THR A 162 -24.06 -15.13 17.92
CA THR A 162 -24.09 -14.37 16.66
C THR A 162 -23.76 -15.28 15.47
N GLU A 163 -22.69 -16.07 15.54
CA GLU A 163 -22.33 -17.02 14.48
C GLU A 163 -23.43 -18.08 14.27
N ARG A 164 -23.96 -18.64 15.36
CA ARG A 164 -25.06 -19.62 15.29
C ARG A 164 -26.30 -19.02 14.63
N ASP A 165 -26.72 -17.85 15.05
CA ASP A 165 -27.95 -17.22 14.56
C ASP A 165 -27.79 -16.80 13.10
N TYR A 166 -26.60 -16.31 12.71
CA TYR A 166 -26.25 -16.05 11.31
C TYR A 166 -26.33 -17.32 10.45
N THR A 167 -25.66 -18.41 10.87
CA THR A 167 -25.67 -19.67 10.11
C THR A 167 -27.06 -20.30 10.01
N LEU A 168 -27.86 -20.22 11.06
CA LEU A 168 -29.28 -20.63 11.04
C LEU A 168 -30.09 -19.75 10.08
N GLY A 169 -29.88 -18.43 10.09
CA GLY A 169 -30.50 -17.50 9.16
C GLY A 169 -30.20 -17.83 7.70
N CYS A 170 -28.92 -18.02 7.36
CA CYS A 170 -28.48 -18.42 6.01
C CYS A 170 -29.08 -19.77 5.58
N LEU A 171 -29.19 -20.73 6.51
CA LEU A 171 -29.82 -22.02 6.20
C LEU A 171 -31.31 -21.82 5.86
N ILE A 172 -32.05 -21.09 6.69
CA ILE A 172 -33.47 -20.79 6.46
C ILE A 172 -33.65 -20.09 5.11
N GLU A 173 -32.85 -19.06 4.83
CA GLU A 173 -32.88 -18.33 3.56
C GLU A 173 -32.58 -19.25 2.36
N SER A 174 -31.57 -20.11 2.46
CA SER A 174 -31.25 -21.06 1.38
C SER A 174 -32.41 -22.00 1.11
N MET A 175 -33.11 -22.47 2.14
CA MET A 175 -34.27 -23.35 2.00
C MET A 175 -35.46 -22.61 1.39
N THR A 176 -35.73 -21.35 1.77
CA THR A 176 -36.84 -20.57 1.22
C THR A 176 -36.59 -20.19 -0.24
N VAL A 177 -35.37 -19.71 -0.58
CA VAL A 177 -34.99 -19.36 -1.96
C VAL A 177 -35.06 -20.58 -2.88
N VAL A 178 -34.56 -21.75 -2.44
CA VAL A 178 -34.68 -23.00 -3.21
C VAL A 178 -36.15 -23.36 -3.42
N THR A 179 -36.98 -23.20 -2.38
CA THR A 179 -38.42 -23.50 -2.48
C THR A 179 -39.14 -22.59 -3.47
N ASP A 180 -38.89 -21.28 -3.46
CA ASP A 180 -39.48 -20.34 -4.42
C ASP A 180 -38.98 -20.59 -5.86
N LYS A 181 -37.70 -20.95 -6.02
CA LYS A 181 -37.15 -21.30 -7.33
C LYS A 181 -37.78 -22.58 -7.87
N VAL A 182 -37.92 -23.62 -7.04
CA VAL A 182 -38.59 -24.87 -7.42
C VAL A 182 -40.07 -24.62 -7.73
N LEU A 183 -40.75 -23.77 -6.96
CA LEU A 183 -42.14 -23.38 -7.20
C LEU A 183 -42.32 -22.59 -8.51
N SER A 184 -41.40 -21.67 -8.82
CA SER A 184 -41.44 -20.90 -10.06
C SER A 184 -41.07 -21.75 -11.30
N GLU A 185 -40.10 -22.66 -11.20
CA GLU A 185 -39.76 -23.60 -12.27
C GLU A 185 -40.89 -24.61 -12.54
N THR A 186 -41.57 -25.10 -11.48
CA THR A 186 -42.73 -25.98 -11.64
C THR A 186 -43.95 -25.24 -12.19
N ALA A 187 -44.18 -23.99 -11.80
CA ALA A 187 -45.23 -23.14 -12.37
C ALA A 187 -44.97 -22.75 -13.84
N ALA A 188 -43.71 -22.59 -14.25
CA ALA A 188 -43.33 -22.32 -15.65
C ALA A 188 -43.36 -23.57 -16.54
N ALA A 189 -43.33 -24.77 -15.96
CA ALA A 189 -43.42 -26.04 -16.66
C ALA A 189 -44.87 -26.53 -16.90
N THR A 190 -45.86 -25.79 -16.41
CA THR A 190 -47.31 -26.00 -16.64
C THR A 190 -47.91 -24.93 -17.54
#